data_AF-A0A1F8N720-F1
#
_entry.id   AF-A0A1F8N720-F1
#
_cell.length_a   1.000
_cell.length_b   1.000
_cell.length_c   1.000
_cell.angle_alpha   90.00
_cell.angle_beta   90.00
_cell.angle_gamma   90.00
#
_symmetry.space_group_name_H-M   'P 1'
#
loop_
_entity.id
_entity.type
_entity.pdbx_description
1 polymer ?
#
loop_
_entity_poly.entity_id
_entity_poly.type
_entity_poly.pdbx_seq_one_letter_code
_entity_poly.pdbx_strand_id
1 'polypeptide(L)' 'MLIFFLIVALAFLISGGIGLFYTNAYLAAGTTLWVFGNITFGMFAFFGLAIIVFMAIFNAEFD' A
#
# COMPACT_ATOMS: atom_id res chain seq x y z
N MET A 1 20.14 -4.40 -3.05
CA MET A 1 18.91 -4.47 -3.86
C MET A 1 17.67 -4.76 -3.00
N LEU A 2 17.74 -5.75 -2.11
CA LEU A 2 16.64 -6.11 -1.21
C LEU A 2 16.13 -4.97 -0.30
N ILE A 3 17.05 -4.29 0.39
CA ILE A 3 16.72 -3.17 1.28
C ILE A 3 16.00 -2.04 0.54
N PHE A 4 16.37 -1.78 -0.71
CA PHE A 4 15.70 -0.77 -1.53
C PHE A 4 14.23 -1.15 -1.79
N PHE A 5 13.96 -2.39 -2.21
CA PHE A 5 12.60 -2.86 -2.42
C PHE A 5 11.77 -2.86 -1.13
N LEU A 6 12.38 -3.20 0.01
CA LEU A 6 11.72 -3.11 1.31
C LEU A 6 11.31 -1.67 1.63
N ILE A 7 12.21 -0.70 1.45
CA ILE A 7 11.93 0.71 1.71
C ILE A 7 10.80 1.21 0.80
N VAL A 8 10.83 0.87 -0.49
CA VAL A 8 9.76 1.23 -1.43
C VAL A 8 8.43 0.60 -1.01
N ALA A 9 8.43 -0.69 -0.66
CA ALA A 9 7.22 -1.39 -0.24
C ALA A 9 6.60 -0.77 1.02
N LEU A 10 7.44 -0.44 2.01
CA LEU A 10 7.00 0.23 3.23
C LEU A 10 6.48 1.64 2.95
N ALA A 11 7.12 2.41 2.07
CA ALA A 11 6.65 3.73 1.68
C ALA A 11 5.26 3.67 1.02
N PHE A 12 5.04 2.70 0.14
CA PHE A 12 3.74 2.44 -0.48
C PHE A 12 2.69 2.01 0.55
N LEU A 13 3.04 1.12 1.47
CA LEU A 13 2.13 0.60 2.49
C LEU A 13 1.70 1.69 3.48
N ILE A 14 2.66 2.51 3.95
CA ILE A 14 2.40 3.62 4.87
C ILE A 14 1.55 4.69 4.18
N SER A 15 1.92 5.07 2.95
CA SER A 15 1.18 6.09 2.20
C SER A 15 -0.24 5.63 1.87
N GLY A 16 -0.40 4.37 1.44
CA GLY A 16 -1.70 3.76 1.18
C GLY A 16 -2.55 3.63 2.45
N GLY A 17 -1.95 3.16 3.56
CA GLY A 17 -2.64 3.01 4.85
C GLY A 17 -3.14 4.34 5.41
N ILE A 18 -2.28 5.37 5.46
CA ILE A 18 -2.67 6.71 5.93
C ILE A 18 -3.72 7.32 5.00
N GLY A 19 -3.53 7.22 3.69
CA GLY A 19 -4.48 7.76 2.72
C GLY A 19 -5.85 7.08 2.75
N LEU A 20 -5.90 5.76 2.92
CA LEU A 20 -7.14 5.00 3.10
C LEU A 20 -7.83 5.37 4.42
N PHE A 21 -7.06 5.52 5.51
CA PHE A 21 -7.59 5.97 6.79
C PHE A 21 -8.24 7.35 6.63
N TYR A 22 -7.54 8.30 6.00
CA TYR A 22 -8.07 9.64 5.79
C TYR A 22 -9.33 9.63 4.91
N THR A 23 -9.30 8.87 3.82
CA THR A 23 -10.44 8.72 2.89
C THR A 23 -11.68 8.19 3.62
N ASN A 24 -11.54 7.16 4.45
CA ASN A 24 -12.68 6.52 5.09
C ASN A 24 -13.13 7.20 6.39
N ALA A 25 -12.24 7.94 7.06
CA ALA A 25 -12.58 8.65 8.29
C ALA A 25 -13.16 10.06 8.05
N TYR A 26 -12.79 10.73 6.95
CA TYR A 26 -13.10 12.15 6.75
C TYR A 26 -13.87 12.49 5.48
N LEU A 27 -13.97 11.58 4.50
CA LEU A 27 -14.75 11.82 3.28
C LEU A 27 -16.10 11.11 3.36
N ALA A 28 -17.15 11.80 2.92
CA ALA A 28 -18.48 11.22 2.82
C ALA A 28 -18.50 10.08 1.79
N ALA A 29 -18.99 8.91 2.22
CA ALA A 29 -19.09 7.72 1.39
C ALA A 29 -19.93 7.99 0.12
N GLY A 30 -19.50 7.43 -1.01
CA GLY A 30 -20.17 7.58 -2.30
C GLY A 30 -19.88 8.89 -3.04
N THR A 31 -19.14 9.83 -2.45
CA THR A 31 -18.65 11.00 -3.19
C THR A 31 -17.55 10.60 -4.18
N THR A 32 -17.43 11.33 -5.28
CA THR A 32 -16.38 11.10 -6.29
C THR A 32 -14.98 11.10 -5.67
N LEU A 33 -14.71 12.01 -4.73
CA LEU A 33 -13.43 12.08 -4.02
C LEU A 33 -13.18 10.86 -3.13
N TRP A 34 -14.21 10.34 -2.44
CA TRP A 34 -14.11 9.13 -1.64
C TRP A 34 -13.79 7.90 -2.52
N VAL A 35 -14.41 7.79 -3.71
CA VAL A 35 -14.13 6.70 -4.64
C VAL A 35 -12.69 6.77 -5.16
N PHE A 36 -12.25 7.93 -5.62
CA PHE A 36 -10.86 8.10 -6.09
C PHE A 36 -9.85 7.88 -4.97
N GLY A 37 -10.11 8.37 -3.76
CA GLY A 37 -9.26 8.12 -2.60
C GLY A 37 -9.09 6.63 -2.32
N ASN A 38 -10.18 5.87 -2.31
CA ASN A 38 -10.13 4.42 -2.07
C ASN A 38 -9.37 3.68 -3.17
N ILE A 39 -9.59 4.04 -4.44
CA ILE A 39 -8.88 3.41 -5.56
C ILE A 39 -7.38 3.75 -5.48
N THR A 40 -7.02 5.03 -5.37
CA THR A 40 -5.62 5.46 -5.38
C THR A 40 -4.83 4.90 -4.19
N PHE A 41 -5.31 5.12 -2.96
CA PHE A 41 -4.60 4.68 -1.77
C PHE A 41 -4.73 3.16 -1.56
N GLY A 42 -5.82 2.55 -2.03
CA GLY A 42 -5.97 1.10 -2.10
C GLY A 42 -4.93 0.44 -3.00
N MET A 43 -4.68 1.00 -4.18
CA MET A 43 -3.61 0.51 -5.06
C MET A 43 -2.23 0.66 -4.43
N PHE A 44 -1.96 1.74 -3.70
CA PHE A 44 -0.69 1.93 -3.00
C PHE A 44 -0.48 0.87 -1.91
N ALA A 45 -1.51 0.64 -1.08
CA ALA A 45 -1.47 -0.41 -0.06
C ALA A 45 -1.32 -1.80 -0.69
N PHE A 46 -2.04 -2.09 -1.78
CA PHE A 46 -1.96 -3.35 -2.51
C PHE A 46 -0.56 -3.62 -3.04
N PHE A 47 0.06 -2.65 -3.74
CA PHE A 47 1.41 -2.85 -4.27
C PHE A 47 2.46 -2.92 -3.17
N GLY A 48 2.34 -2.13 -2.10
CA GLY A 48 3.22 -2.24 -0.94
C GLY A 48 3.18 -3.65 -0.34
N LEU A 49 1.97 -4.20 -0.15
CA LEU A 49 1.79 -5.55 0.36
C LEU A 49 2.30 -6.60 -0.62
N ALA A 50 2.00 -6.48 -1.90
CA ALA A 50 2.44 -7.42 -2.93
C ALA A 50 3.96 -7.52 -3.00
N ILE A 51 4.68 -6.39 -2.89
CA ILE A 51 6.14 -6.38 -2.86
C ILE A 51 6.65 -7.05 -1.58
N ILE A 52 6.06 -6.79 -0.40
CA ILE A 52 6.45 -7.47 0.84
C ILE A 52 6.24 -8.99 0.73
N VAL A 53 5.09 -9.43 0.22
CA VAL A 53 4.78 -10.86 0.03
C VAL A 53 5.74 -11.51 -0.96
N PHE A 54 6.01 -10.84 -2.09
CA PHE A 54 6.99 -11.31 -3.07
C PHE A 54 8.37 -11.46 -2.42
N MET A 55 8.81 -10.46 -1.67
CA MET A 55 10.07 -10.53 -0.93
C MET A 55 10.08 -11.65 0.10
N ALA A 56 8.98 -11.87 0.83
CA ALA A 56 8.91 -12.94 1.82
C ALA A 56 9.01 -14.34 1.20
N ILE A 57 8.39 -14.56 0.03
CA ILE A 57 8.43 -15.85 -0.67
C ILE A 57 9.82 -16.09 -1.29
N PHE A 58 10.31 -15.13 -2.07
CA PHE A 58 11.52 -15.33 -2.87
C PHE A 58 12.82 -15.07 -2.11
N ASN A 59 12.77 -14.44 -0.93
CA ASN A 59 13.95 -14.29 -0.07
C ASN A 59 14.06 -15.41 0.98
N ALA A 60 13.00 -16.17 1.23
CA ALA A 60 13.03 -17.33 2.12
C ALA A 60 13.80 -18.54 1.53
N GLU A 61 14.07 -18.53 0.22
CA GLU A 61 14.80 -19.61 -0.47
C GLU A 61 16.33 -19.41 -0.49
N PHE A 62 16.84 -18.28 0.03
CA PHE A 62 18.27 -17.95 0.05
C PHE A 62 18.93 -18.08 1.44
N ASP A 63 18.24 -18.71 2.40
CA ASP A 63 18.81 -19.09 3.71
C ASP A 63 19.19 -20.58 3.73
#